data_AF-P0DQN2-F1
#
_entry.id   AF-P0DQN2-F1
#
_cell.length_a   1.000
_cell.length_b   1.000
_cell.length_c   1.000
_cell.angle_alpha   90.00
_cell.angle_beta   90.00
_cell.angle_gamma   90.00
#
_symmetry.space_group_name_H-M   'P 1'
#
loop_
_entity.id
_entity.type
_entity.pdbx_description
1 polymer ?
#
loop_
_entity_poly.entity_id
_entity_poly.type
_entity_poly.pdbx_seq_one_letter_code
_entity_poly.pdbx_strand_id
1 'polypeptide(L)' 'ECRYWLGGCSKTGDCCEHLSCSPKWHWCVWDGTF' A
#
# COMPACT_ATOMS: atom_id res chain seq x y z
N GLU A 1 3.30 -10.17 -7.53
CA GLU A 1 2.19 -9.25 -7.82
C GLU A 1 2.11 -8.24 -6.70
N CYS A 2 1.92 -6.95 -7.00
CA CYS A 2 1.72 -5.91 -5.99
C CYS A 2 0.23 -5.59 -5.86
N ARG A 3 -0.13 -4.94 -4.75
CA ARG A 3 -1.50 -4.60 -4.41
C ARG A 3 -1.76 -3.13 -4.72
N TYR A 4 -2.87 -2.90 -5.42
CA TYR A 4 -3.31 -1.57 -5.81
C TYR A 4 -3.93 -0.80 -4.64
N TRP A 5 -4.27 0.47 -4.89
CA TRP A 5 -4.92 1.37 -3.93
C TRP A 5 -6.12 0.69 -3.24
N LEU A 6 -6.20 0.80 -1.91
CA LEU A 6 -7.16 0.13 -1.02
C LEU A 6 -7.13 -1.41 -1.03
N GLY A 7 -6.12 -2.03 -1.66
CA GLY A 7 -5.86 -3.45 -1.51
C GLY A 7 -5.34 -3.77 -0.12
N GLY A 8 -5.87 -4.82 0.52
CA GLY A 8 -5.42 -5.21 1.87
C GLY A 8 -3.96 -5.66 1.88
N CYS A 9 -3.14 -5.23 2.84
CA CYS A 9 -1.69 -5.45 2.88
C CYS A 9 -1.20 -5.77 4.30
N SER A 10 -0.02 -6.39 4.40
CA SER A 10 0.66 -6.64 5.69
C SER A 10 1.92 -5.79 5.86
N LYS A 11 2.57 -5.42 4.75
CA LYS A 11 3.77 -4.59 4.70
C LYS A 11 3.75 -3.71 3.45
N THR A 12 4.50 -2.61 3.45
CA THR A 12 4.59 -1.69 2.30
C THR A 12 5.02 -2.40 1.02
N GLY A 13 5.91 -3.39 1.10
CA GLY A 13 6.34 -4.16 -0.08
C GLY A 13 5.24 -5.05 -0.71
N ASP A 14 4.07 -5.16 -0.09
CA ASP A 14 2.90 -5.78 -0.74
C ASP A 14 2.23 -4.82 -1.73
N CYS A 15 2.40 -3.50 -1.56
CA CYS A 15 1.73 -2.47 -2.34
C CYS A 15 2.52 -2.11 -3.61
N CYS A 16 1.82 -1.60 -4.63
CA CYS A 16 2.46 -1.14 -5.86
C CYS A 16 3.26 0.15 -5.65
N GLU A 17 4.02 0.56 -6.66
CA GLU A 17 4.76 1.81 -6.65
C GLU A 17 3.84 2.99 -6.30
N HIS A 18 4.38 3.95 -5.55
CA HIS A 18 3.65 5.07 -4.94
C HIS A 18 2.60 4.70 -3.88
N LEU A 19 2.56 3.44 -3.44
CA LEU A 19 1.67 3.01 -2.37
C LEU A 19 2.45 2.46 -1.18
N SER A 20 1.99 2.82 0.01
CA SER A 20 2.50 2.33 1.29
C SER A 20 1.40 1.63 2.06
N CYS A 21 1.74 0.59 2.81
CA CYS A 21 0.74 -0.13 3.60
C CYS A 21 0.42 0.66 4.87
N SER A 22 -0.84 1.02 5.08
CA SER A 22 -1.23 1.71 6.31
C SER A 22 -1.17 0.74 7.50
N PRO A 23 -0.31 0.99 8.51
CA PRO A 23 -0.23 0.11 9.68
C PRO A 23 -1.50 0.14 10.54
N LYS A 24 -2.33 1.18 10.37
CA LYS A 24 -3.59 1.34 11.10
C LYS A 24 -4.75 0.59 10.44
N TRP A 25 -4.80 0.56 9.11
CA TRP A 25 -5.95 0.06 8.35
C TRP A 25 -5.66 -1.22 7.57
N HIS A 26 -4.40 -1.63 7.48
CA HIS A 26 -3.96 -2.80 6.72
C HIS A 26 -4.40 -2.78 5.26
N TRP A 27 -4.42 -1.60 4.63
CA TRP A 27 -4.60 -1.45 3.18
C TRP A 27 -3.61 -0.46 2.58
N CYS A 28 -3.33 -0.63 1.29
CA CYS A 28 -2.43 0.22 0.53
C CYS A 28 -3.03 1.62 0.36
N VAL A 29 -2.30 2.63 0.84
CA VAL A 29 -2.61 4.05 0.68
C VAL A 29 -1.52 4.72 -0.13
N TRP A 30 -1.83 5.87 -0.71
CA TRP A 30 -0.81 6.67 -1.39
C TRP A 30 0.29 7.09 -0.43
N ASP A 31 1.53 6.82 -0.85
CA ASP A 31 2.78 7.14 -0.14
C ASP A 31 3.15 8.63 -0.25
N GLY A 32 2.51 9.38 -1.15
CA GLY A 32 2.80 10.80 -1.40
C GLY A 32 3.85 11.04 -2.49
N THR A 33 4.27 10.00 -3.19
CA THR A 33 5.22 10.06 -4.32
C THR A 33 4.51 9.98 -5.67
N PHE A 34 5.21 10.45 -6.73
CA PHE A 34 4.81 10.41 -8.14
C PHE A 34 5.81 9.63 -8.97
#